data_AF-A0A212PEB2-F1
#
_entry.id   AF-A0A212PEB2-F1
#
_cell.length_a   1.000
_cell.length_b   1.000
_cell.length_c   1.000
_cell.angle_alpha   90.00
_cell.angle_beta   90.00
_cell.angle_gamma   90.00
#
_symmetry.space_group_name_H-M   'P 1'
#
loop_
_entity.id
_entity.type
_entity.pdbx_description
1 polymer ?
#
loop_
_entity_poly.entity_id
_entity_poly.type
_entity_poly.pdbx_seq_one_letter_code
_entity_poly.pdbx_strand_id
1 'polypeptide(L)'
;MEKHGSSSFRSYGPAELRELYERNPDLFNELAADAIRQACTGKSPEQTLKLRQMQWVIDSRLRKGKTPVDKLRIMENIFYDQVYGADGKLAQLSSHWTELLAVIGDDHVPGGRRGMRVVKKEKPPLPVT
;
A
#
# COMPACT_ATOMS: atom_id res chain seq x y z
N MET A 1 30.46 -20.77 -28.87
CA MET A 1 30.10 -20.05 -27.62
C MET A 1 29.31 -18.82 -28.03
N GLU A 2 28.00 -18.98 -28.22
CA GLU A 2 27.13 -17.86 -28.52
C GLU A 2 26.86 -17.10 -27.23
N LYS A 3 27.27 -15.83 -27.19
CA LYS A 3 26.90 -14.91 -26.12
C LYS A 3 25.42 -14.59 -26.31
N HIS A 4 24.54 -15.32 -25.64
CA HIS A 4 23.17 -14.85 -25.43
C HIS A 4 23.26 -13.55 -24.62
N GLY A 5 23.09 -12.42 -25.31
CA GLY A 5 22.87 -11.14 -24.66
C GLY A 5 21.71 -11.32 -23.70
N SER A 6 21.93 -10.99 -22.42
CA SER A 6 20.94 -11.15 -21.35
C SER A 6 19.71 -10.31 -21.70
N SER A 7 18.73 -10.91 -22.39
CA SER A 7 17.51 -10.25 -22.78
C SER A 7 16.72 -9.96 -21.51
N SER A 8 16.50 -8.70 -21.20
CA SER A 8 15.77 -8.30 -20.00
C SER A 8 14.27 -8.35 -20.31
N PHE A 9 13.42 -8.69 -19.34
CA PHE A 9 11.97 -8.57 -19.51
C PHE A 9 11.53 -7.18 -20.02
N ARG A 10 12.30 -6.13 -19.70
CA ARG A 10 12.06 -4.74 -20.12
C ARG A 10 12.36 -4.43 -21.59
N SER A 11 13.09 -5.30 -22.31
CA SER A 11 13.37 -5.10 -23.73
C SER A 11 12.24 -5.60 -24.64
N TYR A 12 11.20 -6.22 -24.07
CA TYR A 12 10.03 -6.68 -24.82
C TYR A 12 8.86 -5.72 -24.67
N GLY A 13 8.19 -5.43 -25.77
CA GLY A 13 6.88 -4.78 -25.78
C GLY A 13 5.75 -5.72 -25.35
N PRO A 14 4.55 -5.21 -25.03
CA PRO A 14 3.42 -6.04 -24.59
C PRO A 14 3.00 -7.12 -25.60
N ALA A 15 3.02 -6.80 -26.90
CA ALA A 15 2.71 -7.76 -27.97
C ALA A 15 3.77 -8.86 -28.06
N GLU A 16 5.05 -8.50 -27.94
CA GLU A 16 6.18 -9.44 -27.99
C GLU A 16 6.19 -10.36 -26.77
N LEU A 17 5.85 -9.84 -25.57
CA LEU A 17 5.70 -10.65 -24.37
C LEU A 17 4.56 -11.66 -24.50
N ARG A 18 3.46 -11.27 -25.16
CA ARG A 18 2.36 -12.20 -25.45
C ARG A 18 2.81 -13.29 -26.41
N GLU A 19 3.46 -12.93 -27.50
CA GLU A 19 4.02 -13.91 -28.45
C GLU A 19 5.05 -14.83 -27.77
N LEU A 20 5.88 -14.27 -26.88
CA LEU A 20 6.86 -15.03 -26.12
C LEU A 20 6.19 -16.04 -25.19
N TYR A 21 5.13 -15.65 -24.49
CA TYR A 21 4.38 -16.57 -23.63
C TYR A 21 3.73 -17.70 -24.43
N GLU A 22 3.19 -17.41 -25.61
CA GLU A 22 2.58 -18.41 -26.50
C GLU A 22 3.63 -19.36 -27.11
N ARG A 23 4.83 -18.87 -27.45
CA ARG A 23 5.90 -19.66 -28.08
C ARG A 23 6.78 -20.41 -27.09
N ASN A 24 7.14 -19.77 -25.97
CA ASN A 24 8.04 -20.31 -24.96
C ASN A 24 7.66 -19.80 -23.56
N PRO A 25 6.68 -20.43 -22.90
CA PRO A 25 6.17 -19.99 -21.61
C PRO A 25 7.21 -20.11 -20.48
N ASP A 26 8.14 -21.08 -20.57
CA ASP A 26 9.17 -21.26 -19.55
C ASP A 26 10.16 -20.10 -19.53
N LEU A 27 10.62 -19.67 -20.71
CA LEU A 27 11.48 -18.49 -20.84
C LEU A 27 10.75 -17.22 -20.39
N PHE A 28 9.48 -17.06 -20.74
CA PHE A 28 8.68 -15.94 -20.23
C PHE A 28 8.65 -15.93 -18.69
N ASN A 29 8.39 -17.08 -18.06
CA ASN A 29 8.33 -17.21 -16.61
C ASN A 29 9.68 -16.91 -15.95
N GLU A 30 10.79 -17.35 -16.54
CA GLU A 30 12.14 -17.07 -16.05
C GLU A 30 12.44 -15.56 -16.10
N LEU A 31 12.17 -14.91 -17.23
CA LEU A 31 12.38 -13.47 -17.41
C LEU A 31 11.49 -12.65 -16.47
N ALA A 32 10.23 -13.05 -16.29
CA ALA A 32 9.31 -12.41 -15.36
C ALA A 32 9.80 -12.53 -13.91
N ALA A 33 10.23 -13.73 -13.51
CA ALA A 33 10.79 -13.96 -12.18
C ALA A 33 12.05 -13.12 -11.94
N ASP A 34 12.93 -13.02 -12.94
CA ASP A 34 14.12 -12.19 -12.84
C ASP A 34 13.78 -10.70 -12.70
N ALA A 35 12.83 -10.21 -13.50
CA ALA A 35 12.35 -8.83 -13.41
C ALA A 35 11.78 -8.50 -12.03
N ILE A 36 11.02 -9.42 -11.42
CA ILE A 36 10.50 -9.27 -10.05
C ILE A 36 11.65 -9.23 -9.04
N ARG A 37 12.65 -10.13 -9.15
CA ARG A 37 13.83 -10.12 -8.26
C ARG A 37 14.58 -8.80 -8.34
N GLN A 38 14.80 -8.28 -9.54
CA GLN A 38 15.44 -6.98 -9.74
C GLN A 38 14.61 -5.83 -9.16
N ALA A 39 13.28 -5.83 -9.38
CA ALA A 39 12.37 -4.82 -8.82
C ALA A 39 12.33 -4.84 -7.28
N CYS A 40 12.56 -6.00 -6.66
CA CYS A 40 12.62 -6.13 -5.20
C CYS A 40 13.99 -5.78 -4.59
N THR A 41 14.93 -5.25 -5.38
CA THR A 41 16.24 -4.81 -4.89
C THR A 41 16.23 -3.30 -4.66
N GLY A 42 16.27 -2.89 -3.39
CA GLY A 42 16.27 -1.49 -2.98
C GLY A 42 17.67 -0.87 -2.91
N LYS A 43 17.75 0.43 -2.60
CA LYS A 43 19.04 1.14 -2.42
C LYS A 43 19.74 0.77 -1.11
N SER A 44 18.98 0.23 -0.14
CA SER A 44 19.50 -0.27 1.14
C SER A 44 19.00 -1.69 1.43
N PRO A 45 19.66 -2.42 2.36
CA PRO A 45 19.18 -3.73 2.80
C PRO A 45 17.77 -3.69 3.40
N GLU A 46 17.45 -2.66 4.17
CA GLU A 46 16.13 -2.47 4.78
C GLU A 46 15.03 -2.26 3.73
N GLN A 47 15.32 -1.46 2.69
CA GLN A 47 14.40 -1.27 1.57
C GLN A 47 14.19 -2.57 0.80
N THR A 48 15.27 -3.33 0.55
CA THR A 48 15.21 -4.64 -0.09
C THR A 48 14.36 -5.62 0.72
N LEU A 49 14.54 -5.66 2.05
CA LEU A 49 13.74 -6.50 2.94
C LEU A 49 12.26 -6.12 2.85
N LYS A 50 11.92 -4.82 2.91
CA LYS A 50 10.55 -4.33 2.80
C LYS A 50 9.92 -4.70 1.45
N LEU A 51 10.65 -4.54 0.35
CA LEU A 51 10.20 -4.91 -0.99
C LEU A 51 9.92 -6.41 -1.09
N ARG A 52 10.81 -7.26 -0.56
CA ARG A 52 10.59 -8.72 -0.53
C ARG A 52 9.42 -9.14 0.35
N GLN A 53 9.20 -8.47 1.48
CA GLN A 53 8.02 -8.71 2.31
C GLN A 53 6.74 -8.38 1.54
N MET A 54 6.70 -7.26 0.81
CA MET A 54 5.57 -6.91 -0.04
C MET A 54 5.35 -7.96 -1.16
N GLN A 55 6.42 -8.38 -1.83
CA GLN A 55 6.36 -9.45 -2.84
C GLN A 55 5.74 -10.73 -2.26
N TRP A 56 6.18 -11.15 -1.08
CA TRP A 56 5.65 -12.35 -0.41
C TRP A 56 4.16 -12.23 -0.09
N VAL A 57 3.69 -11.04 0.33
CA VAL A 57 2.25 -10.79 0.55
C VAL A 57 1.48 -10.85 -0.76
N ILE A 58 1.99 -10.25 -1.84
CA ILE A 58 1.37 -10.29 -3.16
C ILE A 58 1.25 -11.75 -3.63
N ASP A 59 2.34 -12.52 -3.60
CA ASP A 59 2.35 -13.92 -4.01
C ASP A 59 1.38 -14.78 -3.19
N SER A 60 1.30 -14.52 -1.88
CA SER A 60 0.36 -15.22 -0.99
C SER A 60 -1.10 -14.89 -1.29
N ARG A 61 -1.41 -13.67 -1.70
CA ARG A 61 -2.75 -13.30 -2.16
C ARG A 61 -3.06 -13.89 -3.53
N LEU A 62 -2.12 -13.83 -4.47
CA LEU A 62 -2.31 -14.36 -5.84
C LEU A 62 -2.51 -15.87 -5.89
N ARG A 63 -1.92 -16.62 -4.94
CA ARG A 63 -2.17 -18.07 -4.78
C ARG A 63 -3.65 -18.41 -4.53
N LYS A 64 -4.46 -17.46 -4.06
CA LYS A 64 -5.91 -17.65 -3.86
C LYS A 64 -6.71 -17.56 -5.17
N GLY A 65 -6.16 -16.90 -6.20
CA GLY A 65 -6.79 -16.77 -7.51
C GLY A 65 -6.60 -18.03 -8.35
N LYS A 66 -7.70 -18.66 -8.75
CA LYS A 66 -7.67 -19.90 -9.56
C LYS A 66 -7.52 -19.61 -11.05
N THR A 67 -8.02 -18.47 -11.51
CA THR A 67 -7.96 -18.06 -12.91
C THR A 67 -7.06 -16.82 -13.09
N PRO A 68 -6.54 -16.57 -14.31
CA PRO A 68 -5.82 -15.33 -14.61
C PRO A 68 -6.62 -14.07 -14.29
N VAL A 69 -7.94 -14.08 -14.56
CA VAL A 69 -8.84 -12.96 -14.27
C VAL A 69 -8.96 -12.72 -12.76
N ASP A 70 -9.07 -13.78 -11.96
CA ASP A 70 -9.09 -13.65 -10.49
C ASP A 70 -7.78 -13.04 -9.97
N LYS A 71 -6.64 -13.47 -10.50
CA LYS A 71 -5.33 -12.93 -10.12
C LYS A 71 -5.21 -11.45 -10.49
N LEU A 72 -5.71 -11.04 -11.66
CA LEU A 72 -5.77 -9.63 -12.06
C LEU A 72 -6.65 -8.82 -11.09
N ARG A 73 -7.84 -9.32 -10.74
CA ARG A 73 -8.71 -8.67 -9.76
C ARG A 73 -8.07 -8.56 -8.37
N ILE A 74 -7.32 -9.58 -7.95
CA ILE A 74 -6.56 -9.53 -6.69
C ILE A 74 -5.47 -8.46 -6.75
N MET A 75 -4.72 -8.37 -7.85
CA MET A 75 -3.71 -7.32 -8.05
C MET A 75 -4.33 -5.92 -8.02
N GLU A 76 -5.47 -5.75 -8.70
CA GLU A 76 -6.24 -4.52 -8.72
C GLU A 76 -6.67 -4.12 -7.30
N ASN A 77 -7.25 -5.04 -6.53
CA ASN A 77 -7.64 -4.78 -5.14
C ASN A 77 -6.43 -4.42 -4.25
N ILE A 78 -5.29 -5.11 -4.42
CA ILE A 78 -4.06 -4.77 -3.68
C ILE A 78 -3.65 -3.31 -3.96
N PHE A 79 -3.71 -2.89 -5.22
CA PHE A 79 -3.41 -1.51 -5.59
C PHE A 79 -4.40 -0.52 -4.98
N TYR A 80 -5.71 -0.76 -5.13
CA TYR A 80 -6.73 0.13 -4.58
C TYR A 80 -6.67 0.22 -3.05
N ASP A 81 -6.44 -0.89 -2.34
CA ASP A 81 -6.25 -0.89 -0.89
C ASP A 81 -5.06 0.00 -0.47
N GLN A 82 -3.94 -0.04 -1.21
CA GLN A 82 -2.75 0.76 -0.89
C GLN A 82 -2.94 2.26 -1.16
N VAL A 83 -3.80 2.63 -2.11
CA VAL A 83 -4.04 4.04 -2.47
C VAL A 83 -5.21 4.63 -1.67
N TYR A 84 -6.34 3.93 -1.66
CA TYR A 84 -7.64 4.41 -1.15
C TYR A 84 -8.10 3.72 0.14
N GLY A 85 -7.40 2.68 0.61
CA GLY A 85 -7.74 2.02 1.88
C GLY A 85 -7.61 2.96 3.09
N ALA A 86 -8.10 2.51 4.24
CA ALA A 86 -8.11 3.29 5.48
C ALA A 86 -6.71 3.80 5.88
N ASP A 87 -5.67 3.00 5.65
CA ASP A 87 -4.26 3.35 5.88
C ASP A 87 -3.52 3.67 4.56
N GLY A 88 -4.27 3.91 3.48
CA GLY A 88 -3.75 4.14 2.14
C GLY A 88 -3.06 5.50 2.01
N LYS A 89 -2.37 5.68 0.87
CA LYS A 89 -1.60 6.91 0.60
C LYS A 89 -2.44 8.18 0.63
N LEU A 90 -3.69 8.12 0.19
CA LEU A 90 -4.58 9.29 0.23
C LEU A 90 -5.01 9.65 1.66
N ALA A 91 -5.31 8.65 2.49
CA ALA A 91 -5.64 8.87 3.90
C ALA A 91 -4.47 9.53 4.64
N GLN A 92 -3.25 9.01 4.46
CA GLN A 92 -2.02 9.58 5.03
C GLN A 92 -1.77 11.02 4.55
N LEU A 93 -2.02 11.31 3.27
CA LEU A 93 -1.87 12.66 2.74
C LEU A 93 -2.87 13.63 3.38
N SER A 94 -4.13 13.20 3.54
CA SER A 94 -5.18 14.03 4.15
C SER A 94 -4.91 14.31 5.64
N SER A 95 -4.38 13.32 6.38
CA SER A 95 -4.05 13.50 7.79
C SER A 95 -2.88 14.47 7.97
N HIS A 96 -1.81 14.30 7.19
CA HIS A 96 -0.67 15.22 7.23
C HIS A 96 -1.05 16.65 6.83
N TRP A 97 -1.96 16.83 5.86
CA TRP A 97 -2.45 18.17 5.51
C TRP A 97 -3.25 18.81 6.64
N THR A 98 -4.07 18.02 7.34
CA THR A 98 -4.84 18.50 8.50
C THR A 98 -3.91 18.90 9.64
N GLU A 99 -2.86 18.11 9.90
CA GLU A 99 -1.82 18.43 10.88
C GLU A 99 -1.06 19.71 10.50
N LEU A 100 -0.64 19.86 9.24
CA LEU A 100 0.04 21.06 8.76
C LEU A 100 -0.84 22.31 8.88
N LEU A 101 -2.13 22.22 8.52
CA LEU A 101 -3.07 23.33 8.69
C LEU A 101 -3.31 23.66 10.17
N ALA A 102 -3.28 22.66 11.06
CA ALA A 102 -3.35 22.90 12.50
C ALA A 102 -2.10 23.63 13.03
N VAL A 103 -0.91 23.34 12.50
CA VAL A 103 0.33 24.04 12.87
C VAL A 103 0.38 25.46 12.31
N ILE A 104 -0.08 25.67 11.07
CA ILE A 104 -0.08 26.99 10.41
C ILE A 104 -1.22 27.88 10.92
N GLY A 105 -2.34 27.28 11.32
CA GLY A 105 -3.50 27.97 11.88
C GLY A 105 -3.36 28.37 13.34
N ASP A 106 -2.25 28.03 14.01
CA ASP A 106 -2.04 28.34 15.44
C ASP A 106 -1.34 29.70 15.66
N ASP A 107 -1.79 30.72 14.93
CA ASP A 107 -1.80 32.09 15.46
C ASP A 107 -3.10 32.29 16.26
N HIS A 108 -3.04 31.94 17.55
CA HIS A 108 -3.94 32.34 18.65
C HIS A 108 -5.42 31.88 18.64
N VAL A 109 -5.73 30.84 19.42
CA VAL A 109 -6.74 30.93 20.51
C VAL A 109 -6.28 30.12 21.74
N PRO A 110 -5.96 30.75 22.89
CA PRO A 110 -5.65 30.02 24.11
C PRO A 110 -6.95 29.56 24.77
N GLY A 111 -7.30 28.29 24.57
CA GLY A 111 -8.51 27.68 25.14
C GLY A 111 -8.24 26.28 25.66
N GLY A 112 -7.41 26.18 26.70
CA GLY A 112 -7.05 24.90 27.31
C GLY A 112 -8.28 24.06 27.65
N ARG A 113 -8.31 22.82 27.16
CA ARG A 113 -9.21 21.78 27.67
C ARG A 113 -8.74 21.34 29.05
N ARG A 114 -8.97 22.18 30.06
CA ARG A 114 -9.10 21.74 31.45
C ARG A 114 -10.40 20.95 31.55
N GLY A 115 -10.31 19.75 32.11
CA GLY A 115 -11.39 18.77 32.15
C GLY A 115 -12.71 19.31 32.69
N MET A 116 -13.79 19.09 31.93
CA MET A 116 -15.14 19.17 32.46
C MET A 116 -15.39 17.94 33.34
N ARG A 117 -15.13 18.09 34.63
CA ARG A 117 -15.69 17.20 35.65
C ARG A 117 -17.17 17.56 35.77
N VAL A 118 -18.06 16.68 35.34
CA VAL A 118 -19.51 16.85 35.49
C VAL A 118 -19.84 16.87 36.99
N VAL A 119 -20.09 18.05 37.54
CA VAL A 119 -20.64 18.19 38.88
C VAL A 119 -22.12 17.84 38.79
N LYS A 120 -22.51 16.66 39.28
CA LYS A 120 -23.91 16.33 39.55
C LYS A 120 -24.45 17.38 40.54
N LYS A 121 -25.41 18.20 40.10
CA LYS A 121 -26.18 19.04 41.02
C LYS A 121 -27.04 18.12 41.89
N GLU A 122 -26.72 18.06 43.18
CA GLU A 122 -27.66 17.54 44.18
C GLU A 122 -28.92 18.45 44.20
N LYS A 123 -30.08 17.81 44.26
CA LYS A 123 -31.38 18.50 44.47
C LYS A 123 -31.39 19.07 45.89
N PRO A 124 -31.78 20.35 46.10
CA PRO A 124 -32.06 20.84 47.44
C PRO A 124 -33.33 20.19 48.01
N PRO A 125 -33.42 19.98 49.34
CA PRO A 125 -34.58 19.35 49.96
C PRO A 125 -35.78 20.28 49.89
N LEU A 126 -36.97 19.70 49.70
CA LEU A 126 -38.24 20.42 49.71
C LEU A 126 -38.57 20.92 51.13
N PRO A 127 -39.20 22.09 51.27
CA PRO A 127 -39.64 22.58 52.57
C PRO A 127 -40.78 21.72 53.09
N VAL A 128 -40.71 21.43 54.39
CA VAL A 128 -41.74 20.72 55.14
C VAL A 128 -42.90 21.68 55.39
N THR A 129 -44.10 21.26 55.01
CA THR A 129 -45.38 21.79 55.50
C THR A 129 -46.30 20.62 55.76
#